data_AF-A0A9W9XEF4-F1
#
_entry.id   AF-A0A9W9XEF4-F1
#
_cell.length_a   1.000
_cell.length_b   1.000
_cell.length_c   1.000
_cell.angle_alpha   90.00
_cell.angle_beta   90.00
_cell.angle_gamma   90.00
#
_symmetry.space_group_name_H-M   'P 1'
#
loop_
_entity.id
_entity.type
_entity.pdbx_description
1 polymer ?
#
loop_
_entity_poly.entity_id
_entity_poly.type
_entity_poly.pdbx_seq_one_letter_code
_entity_poly.pdbx_strand_id
1 'polypeptide(L)'
;MASVLLAPFKPLTLRIKVLGTLTATRLTSRNFKGPFNTHGIDIYTPPEDPSSIYIVAVNHLPNPAFYASATRPNPAQIPQARSRLEIFHHKLGSTEATHLRSIWHPLIRTPNDVYFHTLHEIYVTNDHFYRDGVMRLIEDLAYGKTAPTDLIHLKITDPFTQTLKSGGDVDDTAGVVGTLANKGIHNNNGLGHGKTPSEIMIGRHRHRPASPGRSRPAAIQLPCTLDNPSYFADPYVAKTGRDASGYVLASLAQAIAFPNGLDLVMVMLVQPRGDTNSKDKSKDHWTQKVIFQDDGHILRTASTAVLVAIDPDMNKGKKQANLFVTGPLGHGVVVSRIKP
;
A
#
# COMPACT_ATOMS: atom_id res chain seq x y z
N MET A 1 29.11 -7.87 -13.23
CA MET A 1 29.28 -7.56 -11.80
C MET A 1 28.29 -6.47 -11.44
N ALA A 2 27.22 -6.79 -10.72
CA ALA A 2 26.28 -5.81 -10.19
C ALA A 2 26.41 -5.81 -8.67
N SER A 3 27.01 -4.74 -8.15
CA SER A 3 27.17 -4.50 -6.72
C SER A 3 25.81 -4.06 -6.17
N VAL A 4 25.17 -4.92 -5.38
CA VAL A 4 24.07 -4.49 -4.50
C VAL A 4 24.73 -3.75 -3.36
N LEU A 5 24.84 -2.42 -3.48
CA LEU A 5 25.16 -1.57 -2.34
C LEU A 5 24.02 -1.71 -1.33
N LEU A 6 24.25 -2.53 -0.30
CA LEU A 6 23.48 -2.52 0.93
C LEU A 6 23.60 -1.10 1.52
N ALA A 7 22.59 -0.27 1.26
CA ALA A 7 22.45 0.98 1.98
C ALA A 7 22.40 0.64 3.49
N PRO A 8 23.12 1.38 4.35
CA PRO A 8 23.10 1.12 5.78
C PRO A 8 21.66 1.20 6.30
N PHE A 9 21.22 0.13 6.95
CA PHE A 9 19.86 -0.01 7.50
C PHE A 9 19.51 1.23 8.34
N LYS A 10 18.51 1.99 7.90
CA LYS A 10 18.01 3.13 8.66
C LYS A 10 17.19 2.62 9.86
N PRO A 11 17.31 3.23 11.04
CA PRO A 11 16.43 2.92 12.16
C PRO A 11 14.97 3.22 11.78
N LEU A 12 14.05 2.33 12.18
CA LEU A 12 12.60 2.49 12.02
C LEU A 12 12.19 3.91 12.42
N THR A 13 11.56 4.63 11.50
CA THR A 13 11.03 5.97 11.74
C THR A 13 9.60 6.01 11.25
N LEU A 14 8.66 5.73 12.16
CA LEU A 14 7.25 6.00 11.93
C LEU A 14 6.97 7.47 12.27
N ARG A 15 6.15 8.13 11.45
CA ARG A 15 5.69 9.49 11.73
C ARG A 15 4.18 9.52 11.60
N ILE A 16 3.51 10.14 12.56
CA ILE A 16 2.08 10.44 12.49
C ILE A 16 1.91 11.94 12.37
N LYS A 17 0.96 12.35 11.53
CA LYS A 17 0.66 13.75 11.27
C LYS A 17 -0.73 14.08 11.79
N VAL A 18 -0.80 15.02 12.72
CA VAL A 18 -2.09 15.51 13.23
C VAL A 18 -2.65 16.54 12.24
N LEU A 19 -3.85 16.26 11.74
CA LEU A 19 -4.44 16.95 10.58
C LEU A 19 -4.76 18.44 10.84
N GLY A 20 -4.91 18.86 12.10
CA GLY A 20 -5.17 20.25 12.48
C GLY A 20 -3.93 21.15 12.52
N THR A 21 -2.74 20.60 12.81
CA THR A 21 -1.51 21.39 12.98
C THR A 21 -0.50 21.18 11.85
N LEU A 22 -0.73 20.17 11.00
CA LEU A 22 0.23 19.68 10.02
C LEU A 22 1.61 19.32 10.63
N THR A 23 1.67 19.12 11.95
CA THR A 23 2.87 18.69 12.65
C THR A 23 3.02 17.20 12.51
N ALA A 24 4.21 16.76 12.09
CA ALA A 24 4.57 15.34 12.08
C ALA A 24 5.35 15.01 13.37
N THR A 25 4.85 14.05 14.13
CA THR A 25 5.51 13.53 15.32
C THR A 25 6.24 12.25 14.95
N ARG A 26 7.54 12.18 15.25
CA ARG A 26 8.31 10.94 15.16
C ARG A 26 7.90 10.02 16.28
N LEU A 27 7.52 8.79 15.94
CA LEU A 27 7.21 7.76 16.92
C LEU A 27 8.46 6.96 17.26
N THR A 28 8.65 6.71 18.55
CA THR A 28 9.64 5.77 19.06
C THR A 28 9.08 4.37 18.96
N SER A 29 9.81 3.47 18.32
CA SER A 29 9.40 2.07 18.28
C SER A 29 9.67 1.37 19.60
N ARG A 30 8.70 0.59 20.07
CA ARG A 30 8.81 -0.28 21.26
C ARG A 30 8.67 -1.73 20.82
N ASN A 31 9.39 -2.63 21.47
CA ASN A 31 9.35 -4.09 21.26
C ASN A 31 9.72 -4.59 19.86
N PHE A 32 10.07 -3.72 18.91
CA PHE A 32 10.61 -4.13 17.62
C PHE A 32 12.13 -4.29 17.68
N LYS A 33 12.63 -5.41 17.15
CA LYS A 33 14.08 -5.65 17.00
C LYS A 33 14.37 -6.09 15.57
N GLY A 34 15.45 -5.56 15.02
CA GLY A 34 15.94 -5.93 13.69
C GLY A 34 15.68 -4.87 12.62
N PRO A 35 16.00 -5.19 11.36
CA PRO A 35 15.81 -4.26 10.25
C PRO A 35 14.34 -4.11 9.88
N PHE A 36 14.00 -2.92 9.39
CA PHE A 36 12.67 -2.60 8.86
C PHE A 36 12.80 -2.03 7.46
N ASN A 37 12.66 -2.89 6.46
CA ASN A 37 12.69 -2.52 5.05
C ASN A 37 11.26 -2.57 4.51
N THR A 38 10.55 -1.47 4.73
CA THR A 38 9.10 -1.41 4.52
C THR A 38 8.71 -1.08 3.09
N HIS A 39 7.58 -1.62 2.64
CA HIS A 39 6.92 -1.24 1.39
C HIS A 39 5.47 -0.84 1.67
N GLY A 40 4.49 -1.70 1.38
CA GLY A 40 3.08 -1.45 1.63
C GLY A 40 2.74 -1.29 3.11
N ILE A 41 1.82 -0.38 3.39
CA ILE A 41 1.38 0.00 4.73
C ILE A 41 -0.11 0.32 4.71
N ASP A 42 -0.83 -0.16 5.72
CA ASP A 42 -2.22 0.21 5.95
C ASP A 42 -2.50 0.38 7.45
N ILE A 43 -3.58 1.07 7.77
CA ILE A 43 -4.01 1.33 9.14
C ILE A 43 -5.44 0.85 9.38
N TYR A 44 -5.68 0.41 10.61
CA TYR A 44 -7.00 0.09 11.11
C TYR A 44 -7.25 0.80 12.44
N THR A 45 -8.39 1.48 12.54
CA THR A 45 -8.86 2.13 13.76
C THR A 45 -10.18 1.48 14.16
N PRO A 46 -10.24 0.77 15.29
CA PRO A 46 -11.49 0.17 15.77
C PRO A 46 -12.55 1.26 16.02
N PRO A 47 -13.78 1.14 15.50
CA PRO A 47 -14.85 2.11 15.73
C PRO A 47 -15.15 2.36 17.22
N GLU A 48 -14.99 1.33 18.06
CA GLU A 48 -15.18 1.35 19.50
C GLU A 48 -14.05 2.04 20.27
N ASP A 49 -12.86 2.18 19.67
CA ASP A 49 -11.73 2.91 20.24
C ASP A 49 -11.03 3.75 19.15
N PRO A 50 -11.62 4.89 18.77
CA PRO A 50 -11.10 5.74 17.70
C PRO A 50 -9.73 6.36 18.02
N SER A 51 -9.28 6.24 19.27
CA SER A 51 -7.97 6.72 19.70
C SER A 51 -6.84 5.69 19.57
N SER A 52 -7.16 4.46 19.17
CA SER A 52 -6.19 3.40 18.92
C SER A 52 -6.01 3.16 17.42
N ILE A 53 -4.77 3.22 16.95
CA ILE A 53 -4.39 3.01 15.56
C ILE A 53 -3.51 1.78 15.48
N TYR A 54 -3.96 0.79 14.73
CA TYR A 54 -3.17 -0.39 14.39
C TYR A 54 -2.58 -0.20 13.00
N ILE A 55 -1.30 -0.49 12.86
CA ILE A 55 -0.55 -0.31 11.64
C ILE A 55 -0.06 -1.68 11.22
N VAL A 56 -0.32 -2.07 9.98
CA VAL A 56 0.30 -3.24 9.35
C VAL A 56 1.24 -2.76 8.25
N ALA A 57 2.44 -3.32 8.20
CA ALA A 57 3.41 -3.02 7.18
C ALA A 57 4.07 -4.28 6.62
N VAL A 58 4.31 -4.30 5.32
CA VAL A 58 5.20 -5.29 4.69
C VAL A 58 6.63 -4.98 5.10
N ASN A 59 7.38 -5.98 5.56
CA ASN A 59 8.79 -5.87 5.89
C ASN A 59 9.62 -6.91 5.09
N HIS A 60 10.48 -6.42 4.21
CA HIS A 60 11.34 -7.24 3.34
C HIS A 60 12.64 -7.62 4.03
N LEU A 61 12.69 -8.84 4.56
CA LEU A 61 13.84 -9.35 5.29
C LEU A 61 14.65 -10.35 4.46
N PRO A 62 15.99 -10.38 4.61
CA PRO A 62 16.77 -11.51 4.12
C PRO A 62 16.34 -12.79 4.84
N ASN A 63 16.41 -13.93 4.15
CA ASN A 63 16.13 -15.23 4.75
C ASN A 63 17.38 -15.75 5.46
N PRO A 64 17.40 -15.87 6.80
CA PRO A 64 18.59 -16.33 7.51
C PRO A 64 19.04 -17.73 7.06
N ALA A 65 18.11 -18.62 6.71
CA ALA A 65 18.44 -19.97 6.25
C ALA A 65 19.20 -19.97 4.90
N PHE A 66 18.97 -18.97 4.04
CA PHE A 66 19.69 -18.82 2.78
C PHE A 66 21.14 -18.40 3.03
N TYR A 67 21.34 -17.41 3.90
CA TYR A 67 22.64 -16.77 4.12
C TYR A 67 23.51 -17.46 5.19
N ALA A 68 22.91 -18.25 6.09
CA ALA A 68 23.65 -19.02 7.11
C ALA A 68 24.18 -20.36 6.58
N SER A 69 23.76 -20.79 5.39
CA SER A 69 24.18 -22.05 4.80
C SER A 69 25.65 -22.00 4.36
N ALA A 70 26.43 -23.02 4.72
CA ALA A 70 27.84 -23.14 4.33
C ALA A 70 28.03 -23.22 2.80
N THR A 71 27.04 -23.76 2.11
CA THR A 71 26.93 -23.75 0.64
C THR A 71 25.75 -22.88 0.23
N ARG A 72 25.87 -22.11 -0.86
CA ARG A 72 24.74 -21.32 -1.36
C ARG A 72 23.61 -22.26 -1.78
N PRO A 73 22.45 -22.26 -1.09
CA PRO A 73 21.39 -23.18 -1.40
C PRO A 73 20.67 -22.76 -2.69
N ASN A 74 19.90 -23.66 -3.28
CA ASN A 74 19.08 -23.35 -4.44
C ASN A 74 17.97 -22.35 -4.04
N PRO A 75 17.90 -21.14 -4.65
CA PRO A 75 16.88 -20.13 -4.33
C PRO A 75 15.43 -20.60 -4.52
N ALA A 76 15.20 -21.64 -5.35
CA ALA A 76 13.89 -22.24 -5.53
C ALA A 76 13.43 -23.06 -4.30
N GLN A 77 14.37 -23.58 -3.51
CA GLN A 77 14.09 -24.36 -2.30
C GLN A 77 14.15 -23.49 -1.04
N ILE A 78 15.18 -22.66 -0.93
CA ILE A 78 15.34 -21.71 0.16
C ILE A 78 15.39 -20.32 -0.48
N PRO A 79 14.30 -19.53 -0.43
CA PRO A 79 14.28 -18.19 -1.01
C PRO A 79 15.29 -17.25 -0.33
N GLN A 80 15.88 -16.32 -1.07
CA GLN A 80 16.81 -15.33 -0.53
C GLN A 80 16.15 -14.35 0.46
N ALA A 81 14.86 -14.07 0.26
CA ALA A 81 14.07 -13.20 1.10
C ALA A 81 13.01 -13.99 1.87
N ARG A 82 12.74 -13.56 3.11
CA ARG A 82 11.66 -14.05 3.96
C ARG A 82 10.82 -12.86 4.42
N SER A 83 10.25 -12.15 3.43
CA SER A 83 9.35 -11.02 3.65
C SER A 83 8.17 -11.46 4.52
N ARG A 84 7.77 -10.59 5.44
CA ARG A 84 6.70 -10.84 6.41
C ARG A 84 5.94 -9.56 6.69
N LEU A 85 4.84 -9.63 7.43
CA LEU A 85 4.12 -8.45 7.91
C LEU A 85 4.51 -8.14 9.34
N GLU A 86 4.45 -6.88 9.72
CA GLU A 86 4.67 -6.38 11.07
C GLU A 86 3.46 -5.57 11.52
N ILE A 87 2.88 -5.92 12.67
CA ILE A 87 1.78 -5.19 13.30
C ILE A 87 2.34 -4.31 14.41
N PHE A 88 1.95 -3.05 14.40
CA PHE A 88 2.22 -2.08 15.47
C PHE A 88 0.90 -1.49 15.98
N HIS A 89 0.91 -1.06 17.23
CA HIS A 89 -0.16 -0.26 17.83
C HIS A 89 0.37 1.10 18.27
N HIS A 90 -0.43 2.13 18.00
CA HIS A 90 -0.19 3.49 18.42
C HIS A 90 -1.45 4.08 19.04
N LYS A 91 -1.32 4.68 20.22
CA LYS A 91 -2.38 5.48 20.83
C LYS A 91 -2.24 6.93 20.42
N LEU A 92 -3.30 7.55 19.89
CA LEU A 92 -3.31 8.97 19.57
C LEU A 92 -2.87 9.83 20.76
N GLY A 93 -1.99 10.79 20.50
CA GLY A 93 -1.38 11.65 21.52
C GLY A 93 -0.14 11.07 22.19
N SER A 94 0.15 9.77 22.02
CA SER A 94 1.43 9.19 22.45
C SER A 94 2.56 9.50 21.47
N THR A 95 3.80 9.23 21.88
CA THR A 95 5.00 9.33 21.02
C THR A 95 5.59 7.97 20.68
N GLU A 96 4.82 6.90 20.86
CA GLU A 96 5.30 5.52 20.74
C GLU A 96 4.48 4.73 19.71
N ALA A 97 5.15 3.79 19.05
CA ALA A 97 4.52 2.73 18.27
C ALA A 97 5.05 1.38 18.78
N THR A 98 4.17 0.61 19.42
CA THR A 98 4.54 -0.68 20.02
C THR A 98 4.34 -1.77 19.00
N HIS A 99 5.41 -2.48 18.64
CA HIS A 99 5.31 -3.70 17.86
C HIS A 99 4.56 -4.75 18.66
N LEU A 100 3.54 -5.31 18.04
CA LEU A 100 2.71 -6.35 18.61
C LEU A 100 3.16 -7.72 18.14
N ARG A 101 3.35 -7.86 16.82
CA ARG A 101 3.54 -9.17 16.22
C ARG A 101 4.11 -9.14 14.81
N SER A 102 4.93 -10.13 14.46
CA SER A 102 5.31 -10.49 13.11
C SER A 102 4.43 -11.61 12.55
N ILE A 103 4.05 -11.52 11.27
CA ILE A 103 3.19 -12.50 10.58
C ILE A 103 3.86 -12.98 9.30
N TRP A 104 4.01 -14.29 9.15
CA TRP A 104 4.51 -14.94 7.95
C TRP A 104 3.59 -16.10 7.53
N HIS A 105 3.46 -16.29 6.22
CA HIS A 105 2.71 -17.40 5.66
C HIS A 105 3.33 -17.83 4.32
N PRO A 106 3.34 -19.14 3.95
CA PRO A 106 3.94 -19.60 2.69
C PRO A 106 3.35 -18.98 1.42
N LEU A 107 2.10 -18.51 1.48
CA LEU A 107 1.46 -17.80 0.36
C LEU A 107 2.03 -16.38 0.15
N ILE A 108 2.66 -15.79 1.16
CA ILE A 108 3.37 -14.50 1.06
C ILE A 108 4.72 -14.77 0.37
N ARG A 109 4.79 -14.52 -0.93
CA ARG A 109 5.98 -14.81 -1.76
C ARG A 109 6.78 -13.56 -2.05
N THR A 110 6.09 -12.51 -2.48
CA THR A 110 6.57 -11.24 -3.01
C THR A 110 5.58 -10.16 -2.59
N PRO A 111 5.36 -9.96 -1.27
CA PRO A 111 4.36 -9.03 -0.80
C PRO A 111 4.69 -7.62 -1.25
N ASN A 112 3.74 -6.92 -1.85
CA ASN A 112 3.92 -5.52 -2.23
C ASN A 112 3.07 -4.61 -1.34
N ASP A 113 1.79 -4.94 -1.21
CA ASP A 113 0.83 -4.14 -0.47
C ASP A 113 -0.11 -4.96 0.42
N VAL A 114 -0.72 -4.28 1.38
CA VAL A 114 -1.59 -4.85 2.41
C VAL A 114 -2.88 -4.05 2.56
N TYR A 115 -3.95 -4.74 2.94
CA TYR A 115 -5.22 -4.13 3.32
C TYR A 115 -5.66 -4.71 4.66
N PHE A 116 -5.77 -3.83 5.67
CA PHE A 116 -6.08 -4.19 7.05
C PHE A 116 -7.59 -4.10 7.28
N HIS A 117 -8.31 -5.18 6.98
CA HIS A 117 -9.77 -5.17 7.02
C HIS A 117 -10.30 -5.07 8.45
N THR A 118 -9.78 -5.93 9.32
CA THR A 118 -10.04 -5.94 10.76
C THR A 118 -8.76 -6.41 11.46
N LEU A 119 -8.73 -6.32 12.79
CA LEU A 119 -7.60 -6.86 13.57
C LEU A 119 -7.31 -8.34 13.29
N HIS A 120 -8.30 -9.11 12.82
CA HIS A 120 -8.18 -10.54 12.57
C HIS A 120 -8.08 -10.91 11.08
N GLU A 121 -8.26 -9.97 10.16
CA GLU A 121 -8.31 -10.24 8.72
C GLU A 121 -7.46 -9.25 7.93
N ILE A 122 -6.46 -9.79 7.23
CA ILE A 122 -5.52 -9.02 6.41
C ILE A 122 -5.49 -9.58 5.00
N TYR A 123 -5.53 -8.71 4.01
CA TYR A 123 -5.31 -9.08 2.62
C TYR A 123 -3.93 -8.62 2.18
N VAL A 124 -3.27 -9.44 1.36
CA VAL A 124 -1.88 -9.20 0.96
C VAL A 124 -1.75 -9.49 -0.53
N THR A 125 -1.10 -8.60 -1.27
CA THR A 125 -0.77 -8.87 -2.66
C THR A 125 0.50 -9.69 -2.80
N ASN A 126 0.66 -10.35 -3.93
CA ASN A 126 1.99 -10.69 -4.44
C ASN A 126 2.13 -9.98 -5.78
N ASP A 127 3.11 -9.10 -5.95
CA ASP A 127 3.29 -8.36 -7.20
C ASP A 127 3.98 -9.19 -8.28
N HIS A 128 4.75 -10.21 -7.89
CA HIS A 128 5.47 -11.06 -8.84
C HIS A 128 5.35 -12.55 -8.54
N PHE A 129 5.32 -13.36 -9.59
CA PHE A 129 5.37 -14.81 -9.45
C PHE A 129 6.80 -15.30 -9.17
N TYR A 130 7.78 -14.75 -9.90
CA TYR A 130 9.18 -15.10 -9.72
C TYR A 130 9.83 -14.18 -8.67
N ARG A 131 10.62 -14.76 -7.77
CA ARG A 131 11.27 -14.01 -6.69
C ARG A 131 12.54 -13.31 -7.16
N ASP A 132 13.30 -13.94 -8.05
CA ASP A 132 14.58 -13.46 -8.55
C ASP A 132 14.94 -14.06 -9.92
N GLY A 133 16.14 -13.72 -10.41
CA GLY A 133 16.73 -14.31 -11.60
C GLY A 133 16.15 -13.80 -12.93
N VAL A 134 16.50 -14.51 -14.02
CA VAL A 134 16.15 -14.10 -15.39
C VAL A 134 14.64 -14.10 -15.61
N MET A 135 13.92 -15.07 -15.04
CA MET A 135 12.46 -15.12 -15.18
C MET A 135 11.77 -13.94 -14.50
N ARG A 136 12.34 -13.42 -13.40
CA ARG A 136 11.88 -12.18 -12.79
C ARG A 136 12.10 -10.97 -13.70
N LEU A 137 13.27 -10.85 -14.32
CA LEU A 137 13.53 -9.78 -15.29
C LEU A 137 12.56 -9.85 -16.49
N ILE A 138 12.28 -11.06 -16.99
CA ILE A 138 11.30 -11.26 -18.07
C ILE A 138 9.90 -10.84 -17.60
N GLU A 139 9.51 -11.18 -16.38
CA GLU A 139 8.24 -10.78 -15.78
C GLU A 139 8.07 -9.26 -15.73
N ASP A 140 9.10 -8.52 -15.34
CA ASP A 140 9.08 -7.06 -15.29
C ASP A 140 8.90 -6.44 -16.69
N LEU A 141 9.50 -7.05 -17.72
CA LEU A 141 9.48 -6.53 -19.10
C LEU A 141 8.30 -7.00 -19.95
N ALA A 142 7.64 -8.09 -19.58
CA ALA A 142 6.63 -8.74 -20.41
C ALA A 142 5.22 -8.14 -20.30
N TYR A 143 5.03 -7.07 -19.52
CA TYR A 143 3.78 -6.30 -19.40
C TYR A 143 2.52 -7.18 -19.26
N GLY A 144 2.54 -8.14 -18.33
CA GLY A 144 1.39 -8.99 -18.01
C GLY A 144 1.19 -10.24 -18.90
N LYS A 145 2.19 -10.62 -19.70
CA LYS A 145 2.19 -11.90 -20.46
C LYS A 145 2.81 -13.08 -19.71
N THR A 146 3.26 -12.86 -18.48
CA THR A 146 3.93 -13.86 -17.63
C THR A 146 2.99 -14.45 -16.59
N ALA A 147 3.51 -15.31 -15.71
CA ALA A 147 2.72 -16.04 -14.73
C ALA A 147 1.85 -15.08 -13.87
N PRO A 148 0.58 -15.40 -13.63
CA PRO A 148 -0.27 -14.57 -12.79
C PRO A 148 0.14 -14.70 -11.32
N THR A 149 -0.28 -13.71 -10.54
CA THR A 149 -0.16 -13.66 -9.10
C THR A 149 -1.53 -13.79 -8.42
N ASP A 150 -1.55 -13.62 -7.11
CA ASP A 150 -2.69 -13.92 -6.26
C ASP A 150 -2.95 -12.79 -5.26
N LEU A 151 -4.20 -12.72 -4.79
CA LEU A 151 -4.57 -11.97 -3.59
C LEU A 151 -4.76 -12.96 -2.45
N ILE A 152 -4.01 -12.77 -1.38
CA ILE A 152 -4.06 -13.61 -0.19
C ILE A 152 -5.04 -13.01 0.79
N HIS A 153 -5.80 -13.85 1.48
CA HIS A 153 -6.53 -13.51 2.69
C HIS A 153 -5.98 -14.30 3.86
N LEU A 154 -5.50 -13.59 4.87
CA LEU A 154 -4.98 -14.12 6.12
C LEU A 154 -6.01 -13.90 7.23
N LYS A 155 -6.28 -14.98 7.98
CA LYS A 155 -7.00 -14.94 9.25
C LYS A 155 -6.02 -15.13 10.39
N ILE A 156 -6.17 -14.32 11.44
CA ILE A 156 -5.26 -14.28 12.59
C ILE A 156 -6.08 -14.54 13.85
N THR A 157 -5.76 -15.61 14.58
CA THR A 157 -6.46 -15.96 15.83
C THR A 157 -6.19 -14.94 16.94
N ASP A 158 -4.93 -14.58 17.13
CA ASP A 158 -4.49 -13.57 18.10
C ASP A 158 -3.58 -12.54 17.41
N PRO A 159 -4.09 -11.33 17.12
CA PRO A 159 -3.33 -10.32 16.40
C PRO A 159 -2.40 -9.50 17.29
N PHE A 160 -2.44 -9.68 18.60
CA PHE A 160 -1.73 -8.83 19.55
C PHE A 160 -0.54 -9.52 20.19
N THR A 161 -0.61 -10.84 20.40
CA THR A 161 0.43 -11.57 21.13
C THR A 161 1.47 -12.17 20.18
N GLN A 162 2.74 -11.76 20.35
CA GLN A 162 3.85 -12.44 19.72
C GLN A 162 4.14 -13.78 20.43
N THR A 163 3.83 -14.88 19.75
CA THR A 163 4.22 -16.23 20.21
C THR A 163 5.71 -16.47 19.95
N LEU A 164 6.33 -17.26 20.83
CA LEU A 164 7.70 -17.74 20.69
C LEU A 164 7.70 -19.27 20.50
N LYS A 165 8.64 -19.77 19.70
CA LYS A 165 8.95 -21.19 19.57
C LYS A 165 9.73 -21.67 20.79
N SER A 166 9.79 -22.99 20.96
CA SER A 166 10.75 -23.63 21.86
C SER A 166 12.17 -23.18 21.50
N GLY A 167 12.83 -22.44 22.39
CA GLY A 167 14.12 -21.80 22.15
C GLY A 167 14.10 -20.26 22.15
N GLY A 168 12.92 -19.63 22.25
CA GLY A 168 12.78 -18.18 22.41
C GLY A 168 12.72 -17.40 21.09
N ASP A 169 12.82 -18.08 19.94
CA ASP A 169 12.66 -17.46 18.63
C ASP A 169 11.21 -17.07 18.34
N VAL A 170 11.03 -16.02 17.55
CA VAL A 170 9.71 -15.54 17.09
C VAL A 170 8.98 -16.63 16.31
N ASP A 171 7.76 -16.98 16.73
CA ASP A 171 6.81 -17.75 15.93
C ASP A 171 5.86 -16.82 15.17
N ASP A 172 6.30 -16.41 13.98
CA ASP A 172 5.52 -15.59 13.06
C ASP A 172 4.44 -16.38 12.30
N THR A 173 4.25 -17.67 12.57
CA THR A 173 3.25 -18.53 11.93
C THR A 173 2.09 -18.94 12.83
N ALA A 174 2.27 -18.84 14.16
CA ALA A 174 1.28 -19.31 15.12
C ALA A 174 -0.09 -18.65 14.94
N GLY A 175 -1.15 -19.44 14.75
CA GLY A 175 -2.52 -18.91 14.60
C GLY A 175 -2.75 -18.08 13.33
N VAL A 176 -1.90 -18.23 12.30
CA VAL A 176 -2.07 -17.59 10.99
C VAL A 176 -2.59 -18.62 9.99
N VAL A 177 -3.77 -18.37 9.42
CA VAL A 177 -4.37 -19.21 8.38
C VAL A 177 -4.50 -18.40 7.09
N GLY A 178 -3.80 -18.80 6.03
CA GLY A 178 -3.86 -18.14 4.73
C GLY A 178 -4.68 -18.90 3.69
N THR A 179 -5.45 -18.14 2.90
CA THR A 179 -6.23 -18.63 1.76
C THR A 179 -6.06 -17.71 0.56
N LEU A 180 -6.42 -18.18 -0.64
CA LEU A 180 -6.41 -17.37 -1.85
C LEU A 180 -7.78 -16.70 -2.01
N ALA A 181 -7.84 -15.39 -1.78
CA ALA A 181 -9.06 -14.60 -1.99
C ALA A 181 -9.34 -14.34 -3.46
N ASN A 182 -8.28 -14.24 -4.27
CA ASN A 182 -8.39 -14.13 -5.73
C ASN A 182 -7.12 -14.70 -6.39
N LYS A 183 -7.26 -15.22 -7.61
CA LYS A 183 -6.16 -15.78 -8.40
C LYS A 183 -6.17 -15.18 -9.79
N GLY A 184 -5.07 -15.33 -10.52
CA GLY A 184 -5.05 -14.90 -11.93
C GLY A 184 -4.93 -13.38 -12.09
N ILE A 185 -4.38 -12.68 -11.09
CA ILE A 185 -4.16 -11.23 -11.17
C ILE A 185 -2.72 -11.03 -11.65
N HIS A 186 -2.52 -10.49 -12.84
CA HIS A 186 -1.17 -10.17 -13.29
C HIS A 186 -0.66 -8.93 -12.59
N ASN A 187 0.54 -9.03 -12.02
CA ASN A 187 1.19 -7.94 -11.29
C ASN A 187 0.21 -7.27 -10.30
N ASN A 188 -0.26 -8.07 -9.33
CA ASN A 188 -1.14 -7.59 -8.28
C ASN A 188 -0.33 -6.65 -7.38
N ASN A 189 -0.24 -5.39 -7.78
CA ASN A 189 0.69 -4.46 -7.17
C ASN A 189 0.08 -3.89 -5.90
N GLY A 190 -1.11 -3.29 -6.04
CA GLY A 190 -1.65 -2.38 -5.04
C GLY A 190 -2.97 -2.77 -4.37
N LEU A 191 -3.17 -2.32 -3.14
CA LEU A 191 -4.42 -2.43 -2.40
C LEU A 191 -4.87 -1.09 -1.81
N GLY A 192 -6.18 -0.92 -1.64
CA GLY A 192 -6.71 0.25 -0.96
C GLY A 192 -8.18 0.13 -0.60
N HIS A 193 -8.63 1.06 0.25
CA HIS A 193 -10.01 1.15 0.68
C HIS A 193 -10.89 1.77 -0.41
N GLY A 194 -12.00 1.13 -0.76
CA GLY A 194 -12.96 1.65 -1.73
C GLY A 194 -13.90 2.71 -1.14
N LYS A 195 -15.02 2.96 -1.84
CA LYS A 195 -16.02 3.94 -1.40
C LYS A 195 -16.74 3.50 -0.12
N THR A 196 -16.93 2.19 0.01
CA THR A 196 -17.60 1.57 1.16
C THR A 196 -16.62 0.66 1.90
N PRO A 197 -16.85 0.37 3.20
CA PRO A 197 -15.99 -0.54 3.97
C PRO A 197 -15.89 -1.97 3.40
N SER A 198 -16.84 -2.37 2.54
CA SER A 198 -16.84 -3.67 1.86
C SER A 198 -16.07 -3.69 0.54
N GLU A 199 -15.64 -2.53 0.04
CA GLU A 199 -14.93 -2.42 -1.23
C GLU A 199 -13.41 -2.40 -1.02
N ILE A 200 -12.72 -3.27 -1.75
CA ILE A 200 -11.26 -3.31 -1.82
C ILE A 200 -10.85 -2.93 -3.24
N MET A 201 -10.02 -1.90 -3.36
CA MET A 201 -9.36 -1.56 -4.61
C MET A 201 -8.18 -2.47 -4.86
N ILE A 202 -8.00 -2.89 -6.10
CA ILE A 202 -6.87 -3.72 -6.52
C ILE A 202 -6.19 -3.02 -7.70
N GLY A 203 -4.96 -2.57 -7.47
CA GLY A 203 -4.06 -2.03 -8.50
C GLY A 203 -3.35 -3.17 -9.23
N ARG A 204 -3.40 -3.18 -10.57
CA ARG A 204 -2.75 -4.21 -11.37
C ARG A 204 -2.26 -3.70 -12.72
N HIS A 205 -1.27 -4.38 -13.30
CA HIS A 205 -0.84 -4.13 -14.68
C HIS A 205 -1.71 -4.90 -15.71
N ARG A 206 -2.06 -4.31 -16.87
CA ARG A 206 -2.95 -4.91 -17.91
C ARG A 206 -2.36 -6.25 -18.43
N HIS A 207 -3.08 -7.25 -18.98
CA HIS A 207 -4.33 -7.26 -19.75
C HIS A 207 -5.02 -8.67 -19.78
N ARG A 208 -5.87 -9.01 -18.80
CA ARG A 208 -6.92 -10.04 -18.99
C ARG A 208 -7.97 -9.96 -17.88
N PRO A 209 -9.28 -10.08 -18.17
CA PRO A 209 -10.26 -10.24 -17.12
C PRO A 209 -9.97 -11.55 -16.38
N ALA A 210 -9.58 -11.48 -15.11
CA ALA A 210 -9.53 -12.70 -14.29
C ALA A 210 -10.93 -13.34 -14.23
N SER A 211 -10.95 -14.67 -14.12
CA SER A 211 -12.13 -15.53 -14.05
C SER A 211 -13.16 -15.06 -13.00
N PRO A 212 -14.45 -15.34 -13.21
CA PRO A 212 -15.54 -14.77 -12.42
C PRO A 212 -15.62 -15.43 -11.03
N GLY A 213 -14.99 -14.82 -10.03
CA GLY A 213 -15.03 -15.29 -8.63
C GLY A 213 -15.69 -14.32 -7.63
N ARG A 214 -15.96 -13.07 -8.03
CA ARG A 214 -16.69 -12.06 -7.23
C ARG A 214 -17.20 -10.97 -8.17
N SER A 215 -18.36 -10.39 -7.88
CA SER A 215 -18.91 -9.26 -8.63
C SER A 215 -17.84 -8.17 -8.75
N ARG A 216 -17.43 -7.84 -9.97
CA ARG A 216 -16.53 -6.71 -10.25
C ARG A 216 -17.39 -5.48 -10.51
N PRO A 217 -17.50 -4.51 -9.59
CA PRO A 217 -18.44 -3.40 -9.77
C PRO A 217 -18.00 -2.46 -10.89
N ALA A 218 -16.69 -2.27 -11.10
CA ALA A 218 -16.12 -1.45 -12.16
C ALA A 218 -14.62 -1.73 -12.34
N ALA A 219 -14.06 -1.39 -13.50
CA ALA A 219 -12.63 -1.31 -13.73
C ALA A 219 -12.30 0.04 -14.37
N ILE A 220 -11.27 0.72 -13.88
CA ILE A 220 -10.86 2.05 -14.37
C ILE A 220 -9.48 1.89 -15.00
N GLN A 221 -9.36 2.22 -16.29
CA GLN A 221 -8.07 2.22 -16.94
C GLN A 221 -7.38 3.56 -16.71
N LEU A 222 -6.13 3.51 -16.26
CA LEU A 222 -5.27 4.69 -16.07
C LEU A 222 -4.03 4.58 -16.95
N PRO A 223 -3.39 5.71 -17.30
CA PRO A 223 -2.16 5.74 -18.07
C PRO A 223 -0.90 5.46 -17.23
N CYS A 224 -1.05 5.11 -15.95
CA CYS A 224 0.04 5.04 -14.99
C CYS A 224 0.01 3.75 -14.15
N THR A 225 1.10 3.49 -13.42
CA THR A 225 1.20 2.37 -12.47
C THR A 225 0.68 2.79 -11.11
N LEU A 226 -0.06 1.91 -10.43
CA LEU A 226 -0.62 2.17 -9.11
C LEU A 226 0.01 1.25 -8.07
N ASP A 227 0.27 1.80 -6.90
CA ASP A 227 0.86 1.09 -5.77
C ASP A 227 -0.11 1.12 -4.58
N ASN A 228 -0.28 2.23 -3.87
CA ASN A 228 -1.17 2.31 -2.70
C ASN A 228 -2.32 3.30 -2.97
N PRO A 229 -3.36 2.90 -3.73
CA PRO A 229 -4.50 3.75 -4.04
C PRO A 229 -5.32 4.08 -2.78
N SER A 230 -5.88 5.30 -2.70
CA SER A 230 -6.78 5.67 -1.60
C SER A 230 -8.12 6.20 -2.10
N TYR A 231 -9.14 6.16 -1.26
CA TYR A 231 -10.42 6.81 -1.49
C TYR A 231 -10.59 7.99 -0.56
N PHE A 232 -10.89 9.16 -1.13
CA PHE A 232 -11.28 10.34 -0.40
C PHE A 232 -12.80 10.39 -0.29
N ALA A 233 -13.31 10.22 0.93
CA ALA A 233 -14.70 10.49 1.27
C ALA A 233 -14.82 11.93 1.76
N ASP A 234 -15.61 12.74 1.08
CA ASP A 234 -15.78 14.15 1.39
C ASP A 234 -16.73 14.33 2.59
N PRO A 235 -16.24 14.78 3.76
CA PRO A 235 -17.08 14.87 4.96
C PRO A 235 -18.03 16.08 4.92
N TYR A 236 -17.88 16.99 3.95
CA TYR A 236 -18.64 18.25 3.91
C TYR A 236 -19.70 18.28 2.80
N VAL A 237 -20.13 17.11 2.26
CA VAL A 237 -21.18 17.04 1.24
C VAL A 237 -22.46 17.72 1.72
N ALA A 238 -22.99 17.32 2.88
CA ALA A 238 -24.26 17.85 3.42
C ALA A 238 -24.21 19.38 3.64
N LYS A 239 -23.05 19.90 4.03
CA LYS A 239 -22.82 21.32 4.29
C LYS A 239 -22.71 22.17 3.02
N THR A 240 -22.13 21.62 1.97
CA THR A 240 -21.76 22.38 0.75
C THR A 240 -22.64 22.06 -0.45
N GLY A 241 -23.49 21.02 -0.36
CA GLY A 241 -24.35 20.56 -1.46
C GLY A 241 -23.61 19.95 -2.65
N ARG A 242 -22.28 19.80 -2.58
CA ARG A 242 -21.43 19.25 -3.65
C ARG A 242 -20.67 18.05 -3.12
N ASP A 243 -20.71 16.91 -3.79
CA ASP A 243 -19.85 15.77 -3.47
C ASP A 243 -18.52 15.88 -4.23
N ALA A 244 -17.40 15.91 -3.50
CA ALA A 244 -16.05 15.90 -4.07
C ALA A 244 -15.31 14.57 -3.80
N SER A 245 -16.02 13.53 -3.37
CA SER A 245 -15.43 12.22 -3.09
C SER A 245 -14.87 11.57 -4.36
N GLY A 246 -13.82 10.76 -4.21
CA GLY A 246 -13.18 10.11 -5.35
C GLY A 246 -11.92 9.33 -5.00
N TYR A 247 -11.44 8.54 -5.95
CA TYR A 247 -10.18 7.81 -5.81
C TYR A 247 -9.00 8.75 -6.02
N VAL A 248 -8.04 8.72 -5.10
CA VAL A 248 -6.81 9.52 -5.13
C VAL A 248 -5.65 8.58 -5.40
N LEU A 249 -5.06 8.71 -6.58
CA LEU A 249 -4.23 7.70 -7.20
C LEU A 249 -2.87 8.30 -7.53
N ALA A 250 -1.90 8.09 -6.64
CA ALA A 250 -0.50 8.43 -6.88
C ALA A 250 0.15 7.40 -7.81
N SER A 251 1.08 7.88 -8.63
CA SER A 251 1.76 7.02 -9.59
C SER A 251 3.05 7.63 -10.10
N LEU A 252 3.88 6.75 -10.67
CA LEU A 252 4.95 7.13 -11.59
C LEU A 252 4.34 7.22 -13.00
N ALA A 253 4.49 8.37 -13.65
CA ALA A 253 3.98 8.59 -15.01
C ALA A 253 4.80 7.79 -16.04
N GLN A 254 6.06 7.46 -15.75
CA GLN A 254 6.93 6.63 -16.60
C GLN A 254 7.77 5.66 -15.75
N ALA A 255 7.15 4.61 -15.19
CA ALA A 255 7.85 3.64 -14.33
C ALA A 255 9.09 2.98 -14.98
N ILE A 256 9.18 2.93 -16.32
CA ILE A 256 10.36 2.41 -17.04
C ILE A 256 11.58 3.33 -16.95
N ALA A 257 11.39 4.62 -16.69
CA ALA A 257 12.47 5.60 -16.55
C ALA A 257 13.12 5.56 -15.15
N PHE A 258 12.56 4.79 -14.21
CA PHE A 258 12.99 4.68 -12.82
C PHE A 258 14.50 4.46 -12.62
N PRO A 259 15.19 3.61 -13.42
CA PRO A 259 16.65 3.45 -13.29
C PRO A 259 17.45 4.72 -13.62
N ASN A 260 16.88 5.69 -14.34
CA ASN A 260 17.55 6.89 -14.84
C ASN A 260 17.38 8.13 -13.94
N GLY A 261 16.65 8.01 -12.82
CA GLY A 261 16.80 8.89 -11.66
C GLY A 261 15.84 10.08 -11.50
N LEU A 262 15.08 10.44 -12.54
CA LEU A 262 14.00 11.44 -12.46
C LEU A 262 12.70 10.85 -12.97
N ASP A 263 11.80 10.52 -12.04
CA ASP A 263 10.48 10.01 -12.37
C ASP A 263 9.44 11.11 -12.25
N LEU A 264 8.73 11.34 -13.35
CA LEU A 264 7.55 12.18 -13.34
C LEU A 264 6.52 11.59 -12.38
N VAL A 265 6.23 12.30 -11.28
CA VAL A 265 5.18 11.95 -10.34
C VAL A 265 3.89 12.57 -10.81
N MET A 266 2.80 11.79 -10.76
CA MET A 266 1.46 12.34 -10.93
C MET A 266 0.48 11.77 -9.92
N VAL A 267 -0.45 12.61 -9.48
CA VAL A 267 -1.61 12.18 -8.68
C VAL A 267 -2.87 12.49 -9.45
N MET A 268 -3.70 11.47 -9.64
CA MET A 268 -5.00 11.59 -10.28
C MET A 268 -6.13 11.50 -9.27
N LEU A 269 -7.13 12.35 -9.43
CA LEU A 269 -8.43 12.25 -8.79
C LEU A 269 -9.41 11.65 -9.79
N VAL A 270 -10.02 10.53 -9.41
CA VAL A 270 -11.01 9.83 -10.25
C VAL A 270 -12.37 9.83 -9.55
N GLN A 271 -13.38 10.38 -10.21
CA GLN A 271 -14.70 10.61 -9.62
C GLN A 271 -15.81 10.07 -10.53
N PRO A 272 -16.95 9.61 -9.98
CA PRO A 272 -18.11 9.26 -10.77
C PRO A 272 -18.60 10.48 -11.58
N ARG A 273 -18.95 10.26 -12.85
CA ARG A 273 -19.51 11.33 -13.69
C ARG A 273 -20.99 11.54 -13.34
N GLY A 274 -21.38 12.78 -13.03
CA GLY A 274 -22.72 13.14 -12.56
C GLY A 274 -23.83 13.21 -13.62
N ASP A 275 -23.55 12.98 -14.91
CA ASP A 275 -24.53 13.17 -15.99
C ASP A 275 -25.26 11.88 -16.38
N THR A 276 -26.56 11.82 -16.12
CA THR A 276 -27.48 10.73 -16.50
C THR A 276 -28.06 10.86 -17.91
N ASN A 277 -27.72 11.90 -18.68
CA ASN A 277 -28.33 12.21 -19.98
C ASN A 277 -27.45 11.93 -21.21
N SER A 278 -26.32 11.23 -21.06
CA SER A 278 -25.51 10.81 -22.20
C SER A 278 -26.15 9.60 -22.90
N LYS A 279 -26.60 9.78 -24.15
CA LYS A 279 -26.98 8.68 -25.06
C LYS A 279 -25.79 7.84 -25.54
N ASP A 280 -24.57 8.19 -25.14
CA ASP A 280 -23.35 7.47 -25.50
C ASP A 280 -23.10 6.32 -24.52
N LYS A 281 -23.52 5.11 -24.90
CA LYS A 281 -23.36 3.87 -24.13
C LYS A 281 -21.90 3.35 -24.10
N SER A 282 -20.93 4.11 -24.63
CA SER A 282 -19.60 3.58 -24.94
C SER A 282 -18.40 4.20 -24.20
N LYS A 283 -18.56 5.18 -23.29
CA LYS A 283 -17.40 5.89 -22.71
C LYS A 283 -17.51 6.11 -21.21
N ASP A 284 -16.49 5.62 -20.50
CA ASP A 284 -16.23 5.62 -19.04
C ASP A 284 -17.12 6.53 -18.17
N HIS A 285 -17.76 5.94 -17.15
CA HIS A 285 -18.54 6.62 -16.11
C HIS A 285 -17.68 7.44 -15.12
N TRP A 286 -16.42 7.72 -15.46
CA TRP A 286 -15.42 8.28 -14.57
C TRP A 286 -14.80 9.54 -15.16
N THR A 287 -14.73 10.60 -14.36
CA THR A 287 -13.89 11.76 -14.62
C THR A 287 -12.51 11.49 -14.02
N GLN A 288 -11.45 11.59 -14.83
CA GLN A 288 -10.07 11.48 -14.38
C GLN A 288 -9.39 12.85 -14.50
N LYS A 289 -8.80 13.35 -13.41
CA LYS A 289 -8.16 14.67 -13.36
C LYS A 289 -6.80 14.57 -12.68
N VAL A 290 -5.75 15.10 -13.31
CA VAL A 290 -4.47 15.30 -12.64
C VAL A 290 -4.61 16.45 -11.63
N ILE A 291 -4.35 16.17 -10.36
CA ILE A 291 -4.46 17.14 -9.25
C ILE A 291 -3.10 17.53 -8.68
N PHE A 292 -2.05 16.80 -9.03
CA PHE A 292 -0.66 17.12 -8.70
C PHE A 292 0.27 16.47 -9.72
N GLN A 293 1.34 17.17 -10.07
CA GLN A 293 2.42 16.65 -10.89
C GLN A 293 3.73 17.27 -10.40
N ASP A 294 4.77 16.45 -10.35
CA ASP A 294 6.15 16.87 -10.08
C ASP A 294 7.05 16.24 -11.14
N ASP A 295 8.11 16.93 -11.52
CA ASP A 295 9.03 16.47 -12.55
C ASP A 295 10.13 15.53 -12.01
N GLY A 296 10.04 15.17 -10.72
CA GLY A 296 10.95 14.26 -10.03
C GLY A 296 12.00 14.98 -9.18
N HIS A 297 12.09 16.31 -9.25
CA HIS A 297 13.08 17.08 -8.48
C HIS A 297 12.69 17.27 -7.01
N ILE A 298 11.40 17.42 -6.70
CA ILE A 298 10.93 17.57 -5.32
C ILE A 298 10.62 16.20 -4.73
N LEU A 299 9.87 15.39 -5.48
CA LEU A 299 9.49 14.04 -5.07
C LEU A 299 9.97 13.05 -6.13
N ARG A 300 11.02 12.30 -5.81
CA ARG A 300 11.61 11.31 -6.72
C ARG A 300 10.67 10.18 -7.11
N THR A 301 9.71 9.84 -6.25
CA THR A 301 8.78 8.72 -6.45
C THR A 301 7.47 8.98 -5.72
N ALA A 302 6.35 8.51 -6.25
CA ALA A 302 5.08 8.50 -5.54
C ALA A 302 4.40 7.13 -5.66
N SER A 303 4.17 6.49 -4.51
CA SER A 303 3.40 5.25 -4.39
C SER A 303 2.03 5.49 -3.79
N THR A 304 1.88 6.53 -2.95
CA THR A 304 0.61 6.86 -2.31
C THR A 304 0.33 8.35 -2.27
N ALA A 305 -0.96 8.68 -2.26
CA ALA A 305 -1.46 10.01 -1.99
C ALA A 305 -2.77 9.93 -1.19
N VAL A 306 -2.95 10.86 -0.26
CA VAL A 306 -4.17 10.99 0.54
C VAL A 306 -4.66 12.43 0.55
N LEU A 307 -5.98 12.61 0.53
CA LEU A 307 -6.62 13.91 0.71
C LEU A 307 -7.23 14.02 2.10
N VAL A 308 -7.02 15.18 2.71
CA VAL A 308 -7.63 15.53 3.99
C VAL A 308 -8.42 16.81 3.80
N ALA A 309 -9.73 16.72 3.97
CA ALA A 309 -10.62 17.87 3.81
C ALA A 309 -10.31 18.96 4.84
N ILE A 310 -10.37 20.21 4.39
CA ILE A 310 -10.28 21.39 5.26
C ILE A 310 -11.72 21.84 5.54
N ASP A 311 -12.07 22.05 6.81
CA ASP A 311 -13.40 22.56 7.18
C ASP A 311 -13.66 23.90 6.46
N PRO A 312 -14.75 24.00 5.67
CA PRO A 312 -15.15 25.24 5.03
C PRO A 312 -15.25 26.43 6.00
N ASP A 313 -15.70 26.24 7.24
CA ASP A 313 -15.83 27.35 8.21
C ASP A 313 -14.46 27.91 8.59
N MET A 314 -13.48 27.02 8.72
CA MET A 314 -12.08 27.37 8.99
C MET A 314 -11.34 27.85 7.72
N ASN A 315 -11.99 27.79 6.55
CA ASN A 315 -11.39 28.08 5.25
C ASN A 315 -12.18 29.09 4.41
N LYS A 316 -12.86 30.05 5.05
CA LYS A 316 -13.61 31.13 4.37
C LYS A 316 -14.66 30.60 3.38
N GLY A 317 -15.33 29.51 3.75
CA GLY A 317 -16.32 28.80 2.92
C GLY A 317 -15.73 28.01 1.75
N LYS A 318 -14.40 28.01 1.56
CA LYS A 318 -13.78 27.33 0.41
C LYS A 318 -13.65 25.84 0.66
N LYS A 319 -14.18 25.06 -0.29
CA LYS A 319 -13.99 23.62 -0.33
C LYS A 319 -12.61 23.25 -0.86
N GLN A 320 -11.70 22.91 0.04
CA GLN A 320 -10.33 22.54 -0.27
C GLN A 320 -9.88 21.37 0.59
N ALA A 321 -8.82 20.71 0.16
CA ALA A 321 -8.17 19.63 0.89
C ALA A 321 -6.65 19.84 0.89
N ASN A 322 -5.99 19.32 1.93
CA ASN A 322 -4.55 19.10 1.90
C ASN A 322 -4.29 17.75 1.24
N LEU A 323 -3.53 17.78 0.14
CA LEU A 323 -3.00 16.61 -0.54
C LEU A 323 -1.63 16.28 0.03
N PHE A 324 -1.47 15.03 0.46
CA PHE A 324 -0.19 14.47 0.91
C PHE A 324 0.29 13.46 -0.13
N VAL A 325 1.55 13.54 -0.54
CA VAL A 325 2.13 12.64 -1.54
C VAL A 325 3.49 12.15 -1.07
N THR A 326 3.74 10.84 -1.18
CA THR A 326 5.03 10.22 -0.79
C THR A 326 5.29 8.92 -1.56
N GLY A 327 6.53 8.44 -1.52
CA GLY A 327 6.95 7.17 -2.10
C GLY A 327 8.25 6.62 -1.47
N PRO A 328 8.66 5.40 -1.86
CA PRO A 328 9.72 4.63 -1.20
C PRO A 328 11.12 5.25 -1.26
N LEU A 329 11.39 6.14 -2.24
CA LEU A 329 12.66 6.88 -2.35
C LEU A 329 12.55 8.34 -1.87
N GLY A 330 11.38 8.75 -1.38
CA GLY A 330 11.16 10.09 -0.85
C GLY A 330 11.85 10.30 0.50
N HIS A 331 12.45 11.47 0.70
CA HIS A 331 12.99 11.89 2.00
C HIS A 331 11.93 12.54 2.91
N GLY A 332 10.72 12.73 2.40
CA GLY A 332 9.63 13.40 3.09
C GLY A 332 8.32 13.31 2.32
N VAL A 333 7.33 14.05 2.82
CA VAL A 333 5.97 14.10 2.26
C VAL A 333 5.76 15.50 1.68
N VAL A 334 5.34 15.58 0.42
CA VAL A 334 4.89 16.84 -0.17
C VAL A 334 3.47 17.13 0.29
N VAL A 335 3.19 18.38 0.66
CA VAL A 335 1.86 18.84 1.03
C VAL A 335 1.45 19.99 0.14
N SER A 336 0.32 19.85 -0.56
CA SER A 336 -0.25 20.91 -1.39
C SER A 336 -1.73 21.10 -1.10
N ARG A 337 -2.21 22.34 -1.18
CA ARG A 337 -3.64 22.63 -1.02
C ARG A 337 -4.32 22.56 -2.38
N ILE A 338 -5.32 21.71 -2.51
CA ILE A 338 -6.05 21.53 -3.76
C ILE A 338 -7.53 21.84 -3.62
N LYS A 339 -8.19 22.10 -4.75
CA LYS A 339 -9.65 22.12 -4.86
C LYS A 339 -10.09 20.75 -5.41
N PRO A 340 -10.63 19.86 -4.56
CA PRO A 340 -11.11 18.56 -4.98
C PRO A 340 -12.40 18.69 -5.80
#